data_AF-A0A944ZNY4-F1
#
_entry.id   AF-A0A944ZNY4-F1
#
_cell.length_a   1.000
_cell.length_b   1.000
_cell.length_c   1.000
_cell.angle_alpha   90.00
_cell.angle_beta   90.00
_cell.angle_gamma   90.00
#
_symmetry.space_group_name_H-M   'P 1'
#
loop_
_entity.id
_entity.type
_entity.pdbx_description
1 polymer ?
#
loop_
_entity_poly.entity_id
_entity_poly.type
_entity_poly.pdbx_seq_one_letter_code
_entity_poly.pdbx_strand_id
1 'polypeptide(L)'
;MRDQPLTEKQRLFAIAYVRTGGNRAQSAKEAGYEGVRADQSAYQALSSPAVQAAIRKEAENLLSANVGIGAKVMVDLATSSKSDSVRLQAAQSLLDRGGLPFIRQTEHKHTLEDHRTDAELKAHIKQLTDELGLNAKVIEQAPVTGPVATEKG
;
A
#
# COMPACT_ATOMS: atom_id res chain seq x y z
N MET A 1 19.37 -5.26 -0.78
CA MET A 1 19.72 -4.30 -1.84
C MET A 1 20.56 -3.20 -1.19
N ARG A 2 21.72 -2.83 -1.73
CA ARG A 2 22.53 -1.76 -1.13
C ARG A 2 21.93 -0.42 -1.53
N ASP A 3 21.47 0.36 -0.55
CA ASP A 3 21.05 1.75 -0.75
C ASP A 3 22.29 2.58 -1.12
N GLN A 4 22.60 2.63 -2.41
CA GLN A 4 23.66 3.49 -2.91
C GLN A 4 23.18 4.94 -2.75
N PRO A 5 23.89 5.79 -1.99
CA PRO A 5 23.51 7.19 -1.86
C PRO A 5 23.56 7.88 -3.22
N LEU A 6 22.57 8.74 -3.52
CA LEU A 6 22.53 9.49 -4.77
C LEU A 6 23.74 10.42 -4.87
N THR A 7 24.39 10.38 -6.03
CA THR A 7 25.35 11.44 -6.42
C THR A 7 24.61 12.75 -6.71
N GLU A 8 25.32 13.87 -6.66
CA GLU A 8 24.73 15.18 -6.91
C GLU A 8 24.13 15.30 -8.33
N LYS A 9 24.85 14.79 -9.35
CA LYS A 9 24.33 14.76 -10.73
C LYS A 9 23.05 13.94 -10.86
N GLN A 10 22.96 12.81 -10.16
CA GLN A 10 21.75 11.99 -10.14
C GLN A 10 20.58 12.68 -9.44
N ARG A 11 20.85 13.42 -8.37
CA ARG A 11 19.85 14.23 -7.66
C ARG A 11 19.33 15.35 -8.58
N LEU A 12 20.22 16.13 -9.18
CA LEU A 12 19.86 17.20 -10.12
C LEU A 12 19.08 16.65 -11.31
N PHE A 13 19.46 15.48 -11.80
CA PHE A 13 18.73 14.80 -12.87
C PHE A 13 17.31 14.42 -12.46
N ALA A 14 17.12 13.85 -11.27
CA ALA A 14 15.78 13.52 -10.79
C ALA A 14 14.87 14.77 -10.72
N ILE A 15 15.41 15.88 -10.22
CA ILE A 15 14.69 17.17 -10.14
C ILE A 15 14.33 17.68 -11.54
N ALA A 16 15.33 17.74 -12.44
CA ALA A 16 15.12 18.18 -13.82
C ALA A 16 14.14 17.28 -14.58
N TYR A 17 14.18 15.98 -14.31
CA TYR A 17 13.30 14.99 -14.95
C TYR A 17 11.84 15.20 -14.61
N VAL A 18 11.52 15.45 -13.34
CA VAL A 18 10.14 15.79 -12.94
C VAL A 18 9.74 17.14 -13.53
N ARG A 19 10.61 18.16 -13.44
CA ARG A 19 10.34 19.52 -13.93
C ARG A 19 10.06 19.59 -15.43
N THR A 20 10.75 18.78 -16.23
CA THR A 20 10.60 18.75 -17.69
C THR A 20 9.50 17.80 -18.18
N GLY A 21 8.77 17.15 -17.28
CA GLY A 21 7.73 16.18 -17.63
C GLY A 21 8.29 14.88 -18.24
N GLY A 22 9.49 14.48 -17.84
CA GLY A 22 10.12 13.22 -18.26
C GLY A 22 11.00 13.33 -19.51
N ASN A 23 11.37 14.54 -19.94
CA ASN A 23 12.30 14.71 -21.06
C ASN A 23 13.74 14.40 -20.64
N ARG A 24 14.21 13.20 -20.95
CA ARG A 24 15.54 12.70 -20.58
C ARG A 24 16.67 13.57 -21.10
N ALA A 25 16.64 13.97 -22.36
CA ALA A 25 17.75 14.70 -22.99
C ALA A 25 17.90 16.10 -22.38
N GLN A 26 16.78 16.79 -22.16
CA GLN A 26 16.79 18.09 -21.50
C GLN A 26 17.26 17.97 -20.04
N SER A 27 16.76 16.98 -19.32
CA SER A 27 17.13 16.73 -17.91
C SER A 27 18.60 16.38 -17.75
N ALA A 28 19.17 15.62 -18.69
CA ALA A 28 20.57 15.26 -18.70
C ALA A 28 21.46 16.51 -18.83
N LYS A 29 21.11 17.42 -19.75
CA LYS A 29 21.82 18.70 -19.92
C LYS A 29 21.75 19.55 -18.67
N GLU A 30 20.55 19.69 -18.08
CA GLU A 30 20.35 20.50 -16.86
C GLU A 30 21.07 19.94 -15.64
N ALA A 31 21.23 18.61 -15.56
CA ALA A 31 21.98 17.95 -14.51
C ALA A 31 23.50 17.92 -14.76
N GLY A 32 23.98 18.50 -15.86
CA GLY A 32 25.40 18.56 -16.21
C GLY A 32 25.99 17.23 -16.70
N TYR A 33 25.17 16.38 -17.35
CA TYR A 33 25.67 15.28 -18.16
C TYR A 33 26.11 15.82 -19.52
N GLU A 34 27.42 15.79 -19.77
CA GLU A 34 28.05 16.30 -20.99
C GLU A 34 28.95 15.23 -21.62
N GLY A 35 29.28 15.43 -22.90
CA GLY A 35 30.20 14.58 -23.66
C GLY A 35 29.53 13.43 -24.41
N VAL A 36 30.36 12.63 -25.11
CA VAL A 36 29.93 11.56 -26.03
C VAL A 36 29.06 10.48 -25.36
N ARG A 37 29.14 10.35 -24.03
CA ARG A 37 28.41 9.34 -23.25
C ARG A 37 27.28 9.94 -22.39
N ALA A 38 26.90 11.20 -22.60
CA ALA A 38 25.84 11.86 -21.82
C ALA A 38 24.52 11.07 -21.88
N ASP A 39 24.11 10.64 -23.07
CA ASP A 39 22.88 9.88 -23.27
C ASP A 39 22.92 8.52 -22.56
N GLN A 40 24.04 7.81 -22.65
CA GLN A 40 24.23 6.52 -21.98
C GLN A 40 24.22 6.68 -20.44
N SER A 41 24.82 7.76 -19.94
CA SER A 41 24.86 8.06 -18.51
C SER A 41 23.47 8.42 -17.96
N ALA A 42 22.69 9.21 -18.71
CA ALA A 42 21.32 9.54 -18.36
C ALA A 42 20.40 8.30 -18.40
N TYR A 43 20.61 7.41 -19.36
CA TYR A 43 19.91 6.13 -19.42
C TYR A 43 20.22 5.25 -18.20
N GLN A 44 21.49 5.11 -17.84
CA GLN A 44 21.91 4.37 -16.65
C GLN A 44 21.37 5.00 -15.36
N ALA A 45 21.35 6.33 -15.27
CA ALA A 45 20.76 7.04 -14.15
C ALA A 45 19.28 6.68 -14.00
N LEU A 46 18.49 6.68 -15.09
CA LEU A 46 17.09 6.25 -15.04
C LEU A 46 16.91 4.78 -14.66
N SER A 47 17.84 3.90 -15.02
CA SER A 47 17.78 2.49 -14.60
C SER A 47 18.15 2.29 -13.13
N SER A 48 18.70 3.30 -12.45
CA SER A 48 19.08 3.21 -11.04
C SER A 48 17.84 3.26 -10.13
N PRO A 49 17.64 2.26 -9.25
CA PRO A 49 16.54 2.29 -8.28
C PRO A 49 16.56 3.52 -7.37
N ALA A 50 17.76 4.00 -7.00
CA ALA A 50 17.91 5.19 -6.17
C ALA A 50 17.41 6.46 -6.88
N VAL A 51 17.72 6.61 -8.17
CA VAL A 51 17.24 7.74 -8.98
C VAL A 51 15.73 7.66 -9.19
N GLN A 52 15.18 6.48 -9.43
CA GLN A 52 13.73 6.28 -9.53
C GLN A 52 13.00 6.66 -8.24
N ALA A 53 13.56 6.27 -7.09
CA ALA A 53 13.02 6.68 -5.79
C ALA A 53 13.08 8.20 -5.60
N ALA A 54 14.16 8.86 -6.04
CA ALA A 54 14.29 10.31 -5.98
C ALA A 54 13.29 11.03 -6.92
N ILE A 55 13.09 10.52 -8.14
CA ILE A 55 12.08 11.03 -9.09
C ILE A 55 10.69 10.92 -8.47
N ARG A 56 10.38 9.77 -7.88
CA ARG A 56 9.09 9.56 -7.22
C ARG A 56 8.87 10.56 -6.08
N LYS A 57 9.85 10.69 -5.19
CA LYS A 57 9.79 11.65 -4.08
C LYS A 57 9.59 13.09 -4.58
N GLU A 58 10.29 13.46 -5.64
CA GLU A 58 10.16 14.79 -6.22
C GLU A 58 8.79 15.02 -6.89
N ALA A 59 8.25 14.00 -7.56
CA ALA A 59 6.89 14.06 -8.10
C ALA A 59 5.84 14.16 -6.99
N GLU A 60 6.01 13.43 -5.88
CA GLU A 60 5.17 13.53 -4.68
C GLU A 60 5.25 14.93 -4.05
N ASN A 61 6.44 15.51 -3.96
CA ASN A 61 6.63 16.90 -3.50
C ASN A 61 5.90 17.90 -4.42
N LEU A 62 6.08 17.76 -5.74
CA LEU A 62 5.44 18.63 -6.72
C LEU A 62 3.91 18.53 -6.62
N LEU A 63 3.36 17.32 -6.53
CA LEU A 63 1.92 17.12 -6.40
C LEU A 63 1.39 17.71 -5.08
N SER A 64 2.10 17.49 -3.98
CA SER A 64 1.74 18.01 -2.66
C SER A 64 1.75 19.53 -2.63
N ALA A 65 2.77 20.16 -3.24
CA ALA A 65 2.85 21.62 -3.35
C ALA A 65 1.72 22.22 -4.20
N ASN A 66 1.19 21.46 -5.17
CA ASN A 66 0.13 21.90 -6.08
C ASN A 66 -1.26 21.40 -5.69
N VAL A 67 -1.42 20.76 -4.53
CA VAL A 67 -2.70 20.13 -4.14
C VAL A 67 -3.85 21.15 -4.08
N GLY A 68 -3.55 22.40 -3.71
CA GLY A 68 -4.52 23.49 -3.66
C GLY A 68 -5.10 23.85 -5.03
N ILE A 69 -4.33 23.70 -6.10
CA ILE A 69 -4.80 23.92 -7.48
C ILE A 69 -5.84 22.86 -7.83
N GLY A 70 -5.55 21.59 -7.54
CA GLY A 70 -6.50 20.49 -7.75
C GLY A 70 -7.77 20.66 -6.92
N ALA A 71 -7.65 21.09 -5.66
CA ALA A 71 -8.79 21.39 -4.80
C ALA A 71 -9.70 22.48 -5.39
N LYS A 72 -9.11 23.58 -5.87
CA LYS A 72 -9.86 24.65 -6.54
C LYS A 72 -10.60 24.15 -7.78
N VAL A 73 -9.92 23.42 -8.65
CA VAL A 73 -10.54 22.87 -9.88
C VAL A 73 -11.72 21.94 -9.55
N MET A 74 -11.61 21.12 -8.51
CA MET A 74 -12.73 20.27 -8.08
C MET A 74 -13.95 21.09 -7.62
N VAL A 75 -13.73 22.17 -6.86
CA VAL A 75 -14.82 23.08 -6.44
C VAL A 75 -15.47 23.75 -7.65
N ASP A 76 -14.66 24.25 -8.59
CA ASP A 76 -15.16 24.90 -9.80
C ASP A 76 -15.97 23.89 -10.65
N LEU A 77 -15.48 22.65 -10.82
CA LEU A 77 -16.21 21.60 -11.53
C LEU A 77 -17.52 21.20 -10.85
N ALA A 78 -17.54 21.10 -9.52
CA ALA A 78 -18.75 20.77 -8.76
C ALA A 78 -19.83 21.87 -8.88
N THR A 79 -19.42 23.14 -8.99
CA THR A 79 -20.34 24.28 -8.96
C THR A 79 -20.76 24.77 -10.35
N SER A 80 -19.89 24.70 -11.36
CA SER A 80 -20.13 25.37 -12.65
C SER A 80 -20.03 24.47 -13.89
N SER A 81 -19.74 23.17 -13.75
CA SER A 81 -19.65 22.29 -14.93
C SER A 81 -21.02 22.13 -15.61
N LYS A 82 -21.03 22.20 -16.95
CA LYS A 82 -22.25 21.99 -17.76
C LYS A 82 -22.72 20.53 -17.74
N SER A 83 -21.82 19.59 -17.45
CA SER A 83 -22.14 18.16 -17.39
C SER A 83 -22.52 17.76 -15.97
N ASP A 84 -23.76 17.29 -15.82
CA ASP A 84 -24.31 16.79 -14.55
C ASP A 84 -23.46 15.64 -13.98
N SER A 85 -22.97 14.75 -14.85
CA SER A 85 -22.08 13.65 -14.47
C SER A 85 -20.77 14.16 -13.86
N VAL A 86 -20.15 15.17 -14.49
CA VAL A 86 -18.91 15.77 -13.97
C VAL A 86 -19.16 16.51 -12.66
N ARG A 87 -20.29 17.23 -12.53
CA ARG A 87 -20.65 17.89 -11.25
C ARG A 87 -20.83 16.87 -10.13
N LEU A 88 -21.54 15.78 -10.40
CA LEU A 88 -21.78 14.71 -9.43
C LEU A 88 -20.46 14.06 -8.99
N GLN A 89 -19.58 13.70 -9.93
CA GLN A 89 -18.29 13.10 -9.61
C GLN A 89 -17.39 14.04 -8.79
N ALA A 90 -17.37 15.32 -9.13
CA ALA A 90 -16.61 16.33 -8.39
C ALA A 90 -17.19 16.54 -6.98
N ALA A 91 -18.51 16.59 -6.84
CA ALA A 91 -19.18 16.70 -5.54
C ALA A 91 -18.93 15.48 -4.65
N GLN A 92 -19.04 14.25 -5.19
CA GLN A 92 -18.70 13.01 -4.49
C GLN A 92 -17.23 13.02 -4.02
N SER A 93 -16.32 13.35 -4.94
CA SER A 93 -14.89 13.51 -4.64
C SER A 93 -14.58 14.49 -3.52
N LEU A 94 -15.34 15.59 -3.41
CA LEU A 94 -15.19 16.58 -2.33
C LEU A 94 -15.75 16.04 -1.01
N LEU A 95 -16.89 15.34 -1.04
CA LEU A 95 -17.49 14.74 0.16
C LEU A 95 -16.61 13.63 0.75
N ASP A 96 -16.07 12.75 -0.09
CA ASP A 96 -15.21 11.64 0.33
C ASP A 96 -13.90 12.14 0.96
N ARG A 97 -13.33 13.23 0.41
CA ARG A 97 -12.07 13.81 0.90
C ARG A 97 -12.26 14.82 2.03
N GLY A 98 -13.44 15.43 2.13
CA GLY A 98 -13.80 16.37 3.19
C GLY A 98 -14.01 15.72 4.56
N GLY A 99 -13.93 14.39 4.63
CA GLY A 99 -14.02 13.67 5.90
C GLY A 99 -15.39 13.76 6.55
N LEU A 100 -16.46 13.89 5.75
CA LEU A 100 -17.83 13.71 6.20
C LEU A 100 -18.24 12.25 5.96
N PRO A 101 -17.94 11.32 6.88
CA PRO A 101 -18.33 9.93 6.69
C PRO A 101 -19.86 9.84 6.69
N PHE A 102 -20.44 9.54 5.53
CA PHE A 102 -21.86 9.20 5.42
C PHE A 102 -22.20 7.86 6.08
N ILE A 103 -21.19 7.00 6.32
CA ILE A 103 -21.36 5.69 6.94
C ILE A 103 -20.30 5.51 8.02
N ARG A 104 -20.72 5.44 9.29
CA ARG A 104 -19.87 4.95 10.39
C ARG A 104 -19.87 3.43 10.34
N GLN A 105 -18.88 2.82 9.68
CA GLN A 105 -18.63 1.40 9.89
C GLN A 105 -17.90 1.22 11.21
N THR A 106 -18.55 0.57 12.16
CA THR A 106 -17.93 0.14 13.43
C THR A 106 -17.67 -1.35 13.31
N GLU A 107 -16.41 -1.75 13.17
CA GLU A 107 -16.01 -3.15 13.10
C GLU A 107 -15.65 -3.65 14.51
N HIS A 108 -16.40 -4.62 15.02
CA HIS A 108 -16.10 -5.31 16.28
C HIS A 108 -15.43 -6.65 15.97
N LYS A 109 -14.11 -6.72 16.12
CA LYS A 109 -13.35 -7.97 15.99
C LYS A 109 -13.25 -8.66 17.35
N HIS A 110 -13.99 -9.74 17.54
CA HIS A 110 -13.79 -10.65 18.67
C HIS A 110 -12.86 -11.79 18.23
N THR A 111 -11.65 -11.83 18.78
CA THR A 111 -10.77 -13.00 18.67
C THR A 111 -10.98 -13.86 19.90
N LEU A 112 -11.67 -14.98 19.74
CA LEU A 112 -11.74 -16.02 20.76
C LEU A 112 -10.54 -16.93 20.57
N GLU A 113 -9.53 -16.79 21.43
CA GLU A 113 -8.47 -17.80 21.54
C GLU A 113 -8.88 -18.80 22.60
N ASP A 114 -9.18 -20.03 22.16
CA ASP A 114 -9.47 -21.14 23.04
C ASP A 114 -8.15 -21.84 23.41
N HIS A 115 -7.62 -21.53 24.61
CA HIS A 115 -6.38 -22.11 25.14
C HIS A 115 -6.61 -23.40 25.94
N ARG A 116 -7.76 -24.07 25.77
CA ARG A 116 -8.03 -25.33 26.48
C ARG A 116 -7.11 -26.44 25.98
N THR A 117 -6.46 -27.13 26.92
CA THR A 117 -5.63 -28.30 26.62
C THR A 117 -6.51 -29.47 26.17
N ASP A 118 -5.94 -30.45 25.44
CA ASP A 118 -6.66 -31.64 24.96
C ASP A 118 -7.43 -32.38 26.08
N ALA A 119 -6.93 -32.34 27.32
CA ALA A 119 -7.58 -32.92 28.48
C ALA A 119 -8.84 -32.14 28.90
N GLU A 120 -8.79 -30.81 28.85
CA GLU A 120 -9.90 -29.92 29.20
C GLU A 120 -10.98 -29.93 28.09
N LEU A 121 -10.57 -30.01 26.83
CA LEU A 121 -11.48 -30.22 25.69
C LEU A 121 -12.24 -31.55 25.82
N LYS A 122 -11.56 -32.64 26.15
CA LYS A 122 -12.20 -33.95 26.38
C LYS A 122 -13.13 -33.95 27.58
N ALA A 123 -12.75 -33.28 28.67
CA ALA A 123 -13.61 -33.13 29.84
C ALA A 123 -14.89 -32.32 29.51
N HIS A 124 -14.75 -31.25 28.72
CA HIS A 124 -15.87 -30.43 28.29
C HIS A 124 -16.81 -31.18 27.33
N ILE A 125 -16.25 -31.94 26.38
CA ILE A 125 -17.02 -32.81 25.49
C ILE A 125 -17.80 -33.85 26.30
N LYS A 126 -17.17 -34.48 27.30
CA LYS A 126 -17.85 -35.44 28.19
C LYS A 126 -19.01 -34.79 28.94
N GLN A 127 -18.80 -33.60 29.49
CA GLN A 127 -19.82 -32.86 30.22
C GLN A 127 -21.01 -32.46 29.33
N LEU A 128 -20.75 -31.99 28.11
CA LEU A 128 -21.78 -31.70 27.10
C LEU A 128 -22.54 -32.95 26.64
N THR A 129 -21.84 -34.09 26.56
CA THR A 129 -22.44 -35.38 26.16
C THR A 129 -23.41 -35.90 27.21
N ASP A 130 -23.07 -35.75 28.50
CA ASP A 130 -23.94 -36.09 29.64
C ASP A 130 -25.17 -35.16 29.71
N GLU A 131 -24.97 -33.86 29.46
CA GLU A 131 -26.06 -32.86 29.48
C GLU A 131 -27.07 -33.06 28.35
N LEU A 132 -26.61 -33.51 27.16
CA LEU A 132 -27.46 -33.76 26.00
C LEU A 132 -28.05 -35.18 25.96
N GLY A 133 -27.75 -36.03 26.95
CA GLY A 133 -28.29 -37.39 27.07
C GLY A 133 -27.87 -38.36 25.95
N LEU A 134 -26.74 -38.09 25.29
CA LEU A 134 -26.24 -38.88 24.17
C LEU A 134 -25.31 -40.00 24.68
N ASN A 135 -25.68 -41.27 24.51
CA ASN A 135 -24.79 -42.40 24.82
C ASN A 135 -23.73 -42.56 23.71
N ALA A 136 -22.71 -41.70 23.72
CA ALA A 136 -21.57 -41.83 22.82
C ALA A 136 -20.56 -42.85 23.38
N LYS A 137 -20.28 -43.93 22.64
CA LYS A 137 -19.11 -44.78 22.91
C LYS A 137 -17.85 -43.99 22.57
N VAL A 138 -17.00 -43.76 23.58
CA VAL A 138 -15.64 -43.26 23.35
C VAL A 138 -14.88 -44.31 22.55
N ILE A 139 -14.58 -44.00 21.29
CA ILE A 139 -13.67 -44.82 20.47
C ILE A 139 -12.27 -44.31 20.79
N GLU A 140 -11.53 -45.05 21.63
CA GLU A 140 -10.10 -44.81 21.81
C GLU A 140 -9.39 -45.18 20.52
N GLN A 141 -9.19 -44.20 19.64
CA GLN A 141 -8.24 -44.35 18.55
C GLN A 141 -6.83 -44.15 19.10
N ALA A 142 -5.96 -45.12 18.86
CA ALA A 142 -4.52 -44.99 19.09
C ALA A 142 -4.02 -43.70 18.43
N PRO A 143 -3.04 -43.00 19.04
CA PRO A 143 -2.55 -41.74 18.51
C PRO A 143 -2.12 -41.94 17.07
N VAL A 144 -2.71 -41.15 16.16
CA VAL A 144 -2.27 -41.09 14.78
C VAL A 144 -0.85 -40.53 14.81
N THR A 145 0.15 -41.41 14.79
CA THR A 145 1.54 -41.04 14.56
C THR A 145 1.70 -40.64 13.08
N GLY A 146 1.18 -39.48 12.73
CA GLY A 146 1.63 -38.73 11.56
C GLY A 146 2.86 -37.91 11.95
N PRO A 147 3.86 -37.76 11.06
CA PRO A 147 5.09 -37.07 11.40
C PRO A 147 4.77 -35.59 11.66
N VAL A 148 5.04 -35.13 12.89
CA VAL A 148 5.16 -33.70 13.18
C VAL A 148 6.40 -33.24 12.43
N ALA A 149 6.19 -32.56 11.30
CA ALA A 149 7.26 -31.88 10.59
C ALA A 149 7.83 -30.79 11.51
N THR A 150 8.97 -31.09 12.12
CA THR A 150 9.87 -30.10 12.71
C THR A 150 10.46 -29.24 11.61
N GLU A 151 10.00 -28.00 11.47
CA GLU A 151 10.81 -26.93 10.88
C GLU A 151 11.48 -26.13 12.01
N LYS A 152 12.76 -26.44 12.24
CA LYS A 152 13.74 -25.55 12.85
C LYS A 152 14.94 -25.52 11.90
N GLY A 153 15.31 -24.34 11.42
CA GLY A 153 16.55 -24.11 10.66
C GLY A 153 16.37 -23.06 9.58
#